data_AF-A0A7C5RLT7-F1
#
_entry.id   AF-A0A7C5RLT7-F1
#
_cell.length_a   1.000
_cell.length_b   1.000
_cell.length_c   1.000
_cell.angle_alpha   90.00
_cell.angle_beta   90.00
_cell.angle_gamma   90.00
#
_symmetry.space_group_name_H-M   'P 1'
#
loop_
_entity.id
_entity.type
_entity.pdbx_description
1 polymer ?
#
loop_
_entity_poly.entity_id
_entity_poly.type
_entity_poly.pdbx_seq_one_letter_code
_entity_poly.pdbx_strand_id
1 'polypeptide(L)'
;MYTVNCLTLKPLAVRIPEEIEKEIQEVIEREGLDKATAVRTLLELGIGEWRKQTALELLRDGKVTFAKAAEIARLSLWEFADLVRQRNIEWVRYTPEEVDKEFKEASGRS
;
A
#
# COMPACT_ATOMS: atom_id res chain seq x y z
N MET A 1 -21.65 -25.47 6.56
CA MET A 1 -22.39 -24.36 5.91
C MET A 1 -21.36 -23.31 5.51
N TYR A 2 -21.06 -23.17 4.22
CA TYR A 2 -20.13 -22.14 3.77
C TYR A 2 -20.89 -20.82 3.67
N THR A 3 -20.52 -19.84 4.48
CA THR A 3 -20.98 -18.47 4.34
C THR A 3 -20.39 -17.93 3.05
N VAL A 4 -21.20 -17.87 1.98
CA VAL A 4 -20.88 -17.04 0.83
C VAL A 4 -20.93 -15.59 1.30
N ASN A 5 -19.76 -14.99 1.55
CA ASN A 5 -19.66 -13.57 1.80
C ASN A 5 -20.10 -12.86 0.51
N CYS A 6 -21.37 -12.49 0.42
CA CYS A 6 -21.92 -11.80 -0.74
C CYS A 6 -21.35 -10.39 -0.75
N LEU A 7 -20.21 -10.22 -1.44
CA LEU A 7 -19.64 -8.90 -1.67
C LEU A 7 -20.68 -8.08 -2.45
N THR A 8 -21.24 -7.07 -1.80
CA THR A 8 -22.17 -6.15 -2.44
C THR A 8 -21.41 -5.29 -3.45
N LEU A 9 -21.62 -5.55 -4.74
CA LEU A 9 -21.03 -4.75 -5.82
C LEU A 9 -21.84 -3.46 -5.98
N LYS A 10 -21.14 -2.32 -6.03
CA LYS A 10 -21.75 -1.02 -6.31
C LYS A 10 -21.29 -0.53 -7.68
N PRO A 11 -22.18 0.07 -8.49
CA PRO A 11 -21.77 0.62 -9.78
C PRO A 11 -20.84 1.83 -9.57
N LEU A 12 -19.78 1.88 -10.36
CA LEU A 12 -18.85 3.01 -10.41
C LEU A 12 -18.88 3.62 -11.81
N ALA A 13 -19.41 4.83 -11.92
CA ALA A 13 -19.46 5.59 -13.18
C ALA A 13 -18.47 6.75 -13.10
N VAL A 14 -17.38 6.65 -13.86
CA VAL A 14 -16.33 7.68 -13.90
C VAL A 14 -15.95 7.91 -15.36
N ARG A 15 -15.72 9.18 -15.73
CA ARG A 15 -15.15 9.52 -17.03
C ARG A 15 -13.64 9.38 -16.95
N ILE A 16 -13.07 8.60 -17.85
CA ILE A 16 -11.62 8.39 -17.95
C ILE A 16 -11.09 8.96 -19.26
N PRO A 17 -9.84 9.44 -19.30
CA PRO A 17 -9.15 9.77 -20.54
C PRO A 17 -9.03 8.55 -21.46
N GLU A 18 -8.97 8.78 -22.78
CA GLU A 18 -8.83 7.72 -23.79
C GLU A 18 -7.56 6.89 -23.59
N GLU A 19 -6.49 7.51 -23.09
CA GLU A 19 -5.22 6.84 -22.77
C GLU A 19 -5.40 5.74 -21.72
N ILE A 20 -6.15 6.02 -20.64
CA ILE A 20 -6.42 5.03 -19.59
C ILE A 20 -7.32 3.91 -20.11
N GLU A 21 -8.30 4.24 -20.97
CA GLU A 21 -9.16 3.21 -21.58
C GLU A 21 -8.33 2.23 -22.43
N LYS A 22 -7.34 2.73 -23.18
CA LYS A 22 -6.42 1.89 -23.96
C LYS A 22 -5.61 0.95 -23.08
N GLU A 23 -5.08 1.43 -21.95
CA GLU A 23 -4.35 0.58 -21.01
C GLU A 23 -5.24 -0.50 -20.38
N ILE A 24 -6.49 -0.16 -20.02
CA ILE A 24 -7.45 -1.14 -19.51
C ILE A 24 -7.78 -2.19 -20.58
N GLN A 25 -7.93 -1.77 -21.84
CA GLN A 25 -8.21 -2.67 -22.95
C GLN A 25 -7.05 -3.65 -23.19
N GLU A 26 -5.79 -3.20 -23.08
CA GLU A 26 -4.64 -4.09 -23.17
C GLU A 26 -4.66 -5.16 -22.07
N VAL A 27 -4.99 -4.78 -20.83
CA VAL A 27 -5.12 -5.73 -19.71
C VAL A 27 -6.23 -6.75 -19.98
N ILE A 28 -7.38 -6.31 -20.49
CA ILE A 28 -8.50 -7.18 -20.88
C ILE A 28 -8.06 -8.21 -21.92
N GLU A 29 -7.35 -7.77 -22.96
CA GLU A 29 -6.90 -8.64 -24.07
C GLU A 29 -5.83 -9.63 -23.62
N ARG A 30 -4.90 -9.19 -22.77
CA ARG A 30 -3.79 -10.03 -22.27
C ARG A 30 -4.25 -11.09 -21.28
N GLU A 31 -5.12 -10.72 -20.35
CA GLU A 31 -5.57 -11.60 -19.26
C GLU A 31 -6.87 -12.35 -19.61
N GLY A 32 -7.53 -12.00 -20.71
CA GLY A 32 -8.80 -12.62 -21.13
C GLY A 32 -9.96 -12.36 -20.15
N LEU A 33 -9.92 -11.23 -19.44
CA LEU A 33 -10.89 -10.87 -18.40
C LEU A 33 -12.04 -10.03 -18.95
N ASP A 34 -13.21 -10.06 -18.32
CA ASP A 34 -14.26 -9.10 -18.62
C ASP A 34 -13.87 -7.69 -18.12
N LYS A 35 -14.45 -6.64 -18.74
CA LYS A 35 -14.14 -5.23 -18.43
C LYS A 35 -14.31 -4.91 -16.95
N ALA A 36 -15.35 -5.44 -16.29
CA ALA A 36 -15.60 -5.14 -14.88
C ALA A 36 -14.57 -5.82 -13.97
N THR A 37 -14.18 -7.06 -14.28
CA THR A 37 -13.13 -7.77 -13.53
C THR A 37 -11.76 -7.14 -13.73
N ALA A 38 -11.39 -6.75 -14.95
CA ALA A 38 -10.14 -6.04 -15.22
C ALA A 38 -10.08 -4.72 -14.45
N VAL A 39 -11.11 -3.88 -14.55
CA VAL A 39 -11.19 -2.59 -13.85
C VAL A 39 -11.14 -2.77 -12.33
N ARG A 40 -11.90 -3.73 -11.78
CA ARG A 40 -11.87 -4.02 -10.34
C ARG A 40 -10.47 -4.42 -9.88
N THR A 41 -9.81 -5.31 -10.60
CA THR A 41 -8.46 -5.79 -10.25
C THR A 41 -7.45 -4.64 -10.28
N LEU A 42 -7.49 -3.80 -11.32
CA LEU A 42 -6.63 -2.62 -11.42
C LEU A 42 -6.89 -1.62 -10.29
N LEU A 43 -8.15 -1.40 -9.91
CA LEU A 43 -8.51 -0.55 -8.78
C LEU A 43 -8.00 -1.11 -7.44
N GLU A 44 -8.10 -2.42 -7.22
CA GLU A 44 -7.60 -3.06 -6.00
C GLU A 44 -6.08 -2.93 -5.89
N LEU A 45 -5.36 -3.15 -7.00
CA LEU A 45 -3.91 -2.94 -7.09
C LEU A 45 -3.55 -1.47 -6.84
N GLY A 46 -4.25 -0.54 -7.51
CA GLY A 46 -4.02 0.90 -7.38
C GLY A 46 -4.27 1.41 -5.96
N ILE A 47 -5.36 0.98 -5.30
CA ILE A 47 -5.65 1.33 -3.90
C ILE A 47 -4.58 0.75 -2.96
N GLY A 48 -4.12 -0.47 -3.21
CA GLY A 48 -3.05 -1.10 -2.45
C GLY A 48 -1.76 -0.29 -2.55
N GLU A 49 -1.38 0.13 -3.75
CA GLU A 49 -0.16 0.88 -4.00
C GLU A 49 -0.23 2.31 -3.45
N TRP A 50 -1.33 3.01 -3.70
CA TRP A 50 -1.58 4.35 -3.14
C TRP A 50 -1.45 4.36 -1.61
N ARG A 51 -1.97 3.33 -0.94
CA ARG A 51 -1.90 3.18 0.51
C ARG A 51 -0.47 2.98 1.00
N LYS A 52 0.32 2.15 0.31
CA LYS A 52 1.75 1.96 0.61
C LYS A 52 2.52 3.26 0.46
N GLN A 53 2.31 3.99 -0.64
CA GLN A 53 2.95 5.28 -0.88
C GLN A 53 2.57 6.30 0.20
N THR A 54 1.29 6.42 0.52
CA THR A 54 0.78 7.31 1.57
C THR A 54 1.41 6.98 2.93
N ALA A 55 1.52 5.69 3.28
CA ALA A 55 2.15 5.28 4.53
C ALA A 55 3.64 5.68 4.60
N LEU A 56 4.38 5.52 3.49
CA LEU A 56 5.77 5.92 3.40
C LEU A 56 5.95 7.45 3.49
N GLU A 57 5.11 8.21 2.81
CA GLU A 57 5.13 9.69 2.86
C GLU A 57 4.84 10.20 4.27
N LEU A 58 3.82 9.65 4.93
CA LEU A 58 3.48 10.03 6.31
C LEU A 58 4.60 9.68 7.30
N LEU A 59 5.26 8.54 7.11
CA LEU A 59 6.42 8.17 7.91
C LEU A 59 7.59 9.13 7.68
N ARG A 60 7.89 9.44 6.41
CA ARG A 60 8.98 10.36 6.03
C ARG A 60 8.76 11.76 6.58
N ASP A 61 7.52 12.24 6.58
CA ASP A 61 7.15 13.55 7.12
C ASP A 61 7.12 13.57 8.67
N GLY A 62 7.41 12.45 9.35
CA GLY A 62 7.36 12.33 10.80
C GLY A 62 5.94 12.45 11.39
N LYS A 63 4.90 12.31 10.57
CA LYS A 63 3.49 12.47 10.97
C LYS A 63 2.94 11.24 11.67
N VAL A 64 3.54 10.07 11.45
CA VAL A 64 3.12 8.79 12.02
C VAL A 64 4.34 7.99 12.48
N THR A 65 4.14 7.12 13.47
CA THR A 65 5.18 6.15 13.88
C THR A 65 5.34 5.05 12.83
N PHE A 66 6.46 4.33 12.86
CA PHE A 66 6.70 3.18 11.97
C PHE A 66 5.59 2.14 12.05
N ALA A 67 5.16 1.79 13.28
CA ALA A 67 4.05 0.86 13.48
C ALA A 67 2.75 1.39 12.88
N LYS A 68 2.48 2.69 13.05
CA LYS A 68 1.27 3.30 12.49
C LYS A 68 1.31 3.36 10.96
N ALA A 69 2.47 3.58 10.36
CA ALA A 69 2.66 3.54 8.91
C ALA A 69 2.43 2.11 8.36
N ALA A 70 2.94 1.07 9.03
CA ALA A 70 2.69 -0.32 8.66
C ALA A 70 1.19 -0.67 8.71
N GLU A 71 0.48 -0.24 9.76
CA GLU A 71 -0.97 -0.37 9.86
C GLU A 71 -1.68 0.32 8.70
N ILE A 72 -1.29 1.57 8.38
CA ILE A 72 -1.87 2.33 7.26
C ILE A 72 -1.65 1.57 5.96
N ALA A 73 -0.46 1.01 5.73
CA ALA A 73 -0.13 0.19 4.56
C ALA A 73 -0.89 -1.15 4.50
N ARG A 74 -1.52 -1.58 5.60
CA ARG A 74 -2.05 -2.95 5.83
C ARG A 74 -0.97 -4.01 5.63
N LEU A 75 0.23 -3.73 6.13
CA LEU A 75 1.37 -4.65 6.11
C LEU A 75 1.76 -4.99 7.55
N SER A 76 2.36 -6.15 7.75
CA SER A 76 3.08 -6.42 8.99
C SER A 76 4.28 -5.48 9.13
N LEU A 77 4.80 -5.34 10.36
CA LEU A 77 5.99 -4.52 10.60
C LEU A 77 7.18 -4.98 9.74
N TRP A 78 7.31 -6.30 9.52
CA TRP A 78 8.41 -6.86 8.74
C TRP A 78 8.25 -6.59 7.24
N GLU A 79 7.04 -6.79 6.69
CA GLU A 79 6.74 -6.46 5.29
C GLU A 79 6.88 -4.96 5.02
N PHE A 80 6.49 -4.13 5.99
CA PHE A 80 6.65 -2.69 5.87
C PHE A 80 8.13 -2.27 5.98
N ALA A 81 8.93 -2.94 6.81
CA ALA A 81 10.38 -2.73 6.85
C ALA A 81 11.02 -3.08 5.50
N ASP A 82 10.60 -4.19 4.89
CA ASP A 82 11.08 -4.57 3.57
C ASP A 82 10.66 -3.56 2.49
N LEU A 83 9.41 -3.09 2.53
CA LEU A 83 8.91 -2.04 1.65
C LEU A 83 9.74 -0.75 1.76
N VAL A 84 10.06 -0.31 2.97
CA VAL A 84 10.89 0.88 3.22
C VAL A 84 12.31 0.69 2.66
N ARG A 85 12.87 -0.52 2.75
CA ARG A 85 14.20 -0.84 2.19
C ARG A 85 14.18 -0.84 0.67
N GLN A 86 13.18 -1.45 0.05
CA GLN A 86 13.04 -1.55 -1.40
C GLN A 86 12.79 -0.19 -2.06
N ARG A 87 11.95 0.65 -1.44
CA ARG A 87 11.54 1.96 -1.99
C ARG A 87 12.59 3.04 -1.76
N ASN A 88 13.59 2.81 -0.92
CA ASN A 88 14.52 3.85 -0.51
C ASN A 88 15.98 3.41 -0.65
N ILE A 89 16.37 3.15 -1.90
CA ILE A 89 17.78 2.96 -2.34
C ILE A 89 18.62 4.25 -2.11
N GLU A 90 18.00 5.35 -1.67
CA GLU A 90 18.69 6.56 -1.19
C GLU A 90 18.41 6.87 0.31
N TRP A 91 18.38 5.87 1.20
CA TRP A 91 18.66 6.12 2.64
C TRP A 91 20.17 6.41 2.83
N VAL A 92 20.70 7.48 2.24
CA VAL A 92 21.89 8.09 2.82
C VAL A 92 21.42 8.81 4.08
N ARG A 93 21.83 8.23 5.23
CA ARG A 93 21.70 8.71 6.61
C ARG A 93 20.35 8.47 7.28
N TYR A 94 20.15 7.24 7.74
CA TYR A 94 19.84 7.00 9.15
C TYR A 94 20.44 5.63 9.46
N THR A 95 21.57 5.60 10.18
CA THR A 95 22.23 4.34 10.53
C THR A 95 21.35 3.58 11.53
N PRO A 96 21.40 2.24 11.54
CA PRO A 96 20.64 1.38 12.48
C PRO A 96 20.90 1.65 13.98
N GLU A 97 21.77 2.60 14.30
CA GLU A 97 22.13 3.01 15.66
C GLU A 97 21.05 3.87 16.34
N GLU A 98 20.15 4.51 15.58
CA GLU A 98 19.15 5.41 16.15
C GLU A 98 17.86 4.68 16.59
N VAL A 99 17.66 3.44 16.11
CA VAL A 99 16.53 2.57 16.51
C VAL A 99 16.75 1.96 17.90
N ASP A 100 18.01 1.79 18.34
CA ASP A 100 18.35 1.29 19.68
C ASP A 100 18.06 2.32 20.79
N LYS A 101 18.01 3.61 20.43
CA LYS A 101 17.86 4.69 21.41
C LYS A 101 16.43 4.82 21.95
N GLU A 102 15.43 4.53 21.13
CA GLU A 102 14.02 4.58 21.55
C GLU A 102 13.60 3.36 22.40
N PHE A 103 14.27 2.22 22.22
CA PHE A 103 14.03 1.01 23.04
C PHE A 103 14.59 1.16 24.47
N LYS A 104 15.67 1.92 24.67
CA LYS A 104 16.24 2.16 26.00
C LYS A 104 15.47 3.17 26.84
N GLU A 105 14.83 4.16 26.23
CA GLU A 105 14.07 5.18 26.97
C GLU A 105 12.71 4.66 27.49
N ALA A 106 12.13 3.65 26.84
CA ALA A 106 10.90 3.00 27.31
C ALA A 106 11.13 2.01 28.47
N SER A 107 12.33 1.43 28.59
CA SER A 107 12.66 0.49 29.68
C SER A 107 13.19 1.18 30.96
N GLY A 108 13.41 2.50 30.93
CA GLY A 108 14.00 3.28 32.03
C GLY A 108 13.02 4.01 32.94
N ARG A 109 11.70 3.84 32.77
CA ARG A 109 10.67 4.33 33.70
C ARG A 109 9.89 3.16 34.29
N SER A 110 10.59 2.35 35.09
CA SER A 110 9.98 1.65 36.23
C SER A 110 9.98 2.59 37.43
#